data_AF-A0A7H2PMR5-F1
#
_entry.id   AF-A0A7H2PMR5-F1
#
_cell.length_a   1.000
_cell.length_b   1.000
_cell.length_c   1.000
_cell.angle_alpha   90.00
_cell.angle_beta   90.00
_cell.angle_gamma   90.00
#
_symmetry.space_group_name_H-M   'P 1'
#
loop_
_entity.id
_entity.type
_entity.pdbx_description
1 polymer ?
#
loop_
_entity_poly.entity_id
_entity_poly.type
_entity_poly.pdbx_seq_one_letter_code
_entity_poly.pdbx_strand_id
1 'polypeptide(L)'
;MIKFKSLIKINDDYIDINDIAFSYQLKNIDWDYVEGKIVIFYYEKEIFGSNVVDDINWFWGFIADGFEDFFKNGNYDIGFPSQPIRFTIMKRKMNLINLKISSEKVVYLNKEFNSMDFLRSLFSGAINYFNFEKNFNKDEIFEMNRKIKLIESYNDMLF
;
A
#
# COMPACT_ATOMS: atom_id res chain seq x y z
N MET A 1 9.06 14.21 -3.47
CA MET A 1 8.42 13.05 -4.14
C MET A 1 8.17 11.97 -3.09
N ILE A 2 6.94 11.46 -2.99
CA ILE A 2 6.57 10.38 -2.05
C ILE A 2 6.67 9.03 -2.77
N LYS A 3 7.00 7.95 -2.05
CA LYS A 3 7.05 6.58 -2.59
C LYS A 3 6.53 5.59 -1.55
N PHE A 4 5.82 4.57 -2.00
CA PHE A 4 5.39 3.45 -1.18
C PHE A 4 6.14 2.20 -1.65
N LYS A 5 6.74 1.48 -0.70
CA LYS A 5 7.45 0.22 -0.93
C LYS A 5 6.79 -0.89 -0.12
N SER A 6 6.75 -2.07 -0.72
CA SER A 6 6.32 -3.29 -0.07
C SER A 6 7.56 -4.11 0.24
N LEU A 7 7.75 -4.46 1.50
CA LEU A 7 8.73 -5.46 1.92
C LEU A 7 7.97 -6.67 2.41
N ILE A 8 8.39 -7.88 2.03
CA ILE A 8 7.80 -9.11 2.56
C ILE A 8 8.82 -9.86 3.42
N LYS A 9 8.32 -10.62 4.37
CA LYS A 9 9.15 -11.50 5.17
C LYS A 9 9.57 -12.72 4.37
N ILE A 10 10.88 -12.95 4.30
CA ILE A 10 11.48 -14.17 3.79
C ILE A 10 12.45 -14.66 4.84
N ASN A 11 12.14 -15.82 5.42
CA ASN A 11 12.82 -16.33 6.62
C ASN A 11 12.75 -15.27 7.75
N ASP A 12 13.91 -14.78 8.22
CA ASP A 12 14.00 -13.81 9.31
C ASP A 12 14.16 -12.35 8.82
N ASP A 13 14.22 -12.13 7.49
CA ASP A 13 14.48 -10.82 6.89
C ASP A 13 13.25 -10.24 6.20
N TYR A 14 13.18 -8.90 6.12
CA TYR A 14 12.19 -8.19 5.32
C TYR A 14 12.86 -7.65 4.05
N ILE A 15 12.45 -8.17 2.89
CA ILE A 15 13.08 -7.90 1.60
C ILE A 15 12.12 -7.09 0.74
N ASP A 16 12.62 -6.04 0.07
CA ASP A 16 11.85 -5.26 -0.91
C ASP A 16 11.40 -6.20 -2.04
N ILE A 17 10.12 -6.18 -2.39
CA ILE A 17 9.57 -7.07 -3.43
C ILE A 17 10.29 -6.93 -4.77
N ASN A 18 10.90 -5.76 -5.04
CA ASN A 18 11.64 -5.51 -6.28
C ASN A 18 13.02 -6.18 -6.31
N ASP A 19 13.56 -6.58 -5.15
CA ASP A 19 14.85 -7.26 -5.04
C ASP A 19 14.70 -8.79 -5.17
N ILE A 20 13.46 -9.28 -5.32
CA ILE A 20 13.14 -10.71 -5.41
C ILE A 20 13.07 -11.11 -6.88
N ALA A 21 14.08 -11.87 -7.32
CA ALA A 21 14.21 -12.26 -8.71
C ALA A 21 13.69 -13.67 -9.01
N PHE A 22 13.61 -14.55 -8.01
CA PHE A 22 13.36 -15.97 -8.23
C PHE A 22 12.32 -16.58 -7.28
N SER A 23 11.45 -17.42 -7.83
CA SER A 23 10.35 -18.06 -7.10
C SER A 23 10.79 -18.97 -5.95
N TYR A 24 12.00 -19.55 -6.00
CA TYR A 24 12.50 -20.39 -4.91
C TYR A 24 12.68 -19.59 -3.60
N GLN A 25 12.86 -18.27 -3.68
CA GLN A 25 12.96 -17.38 -2.51
C GLN A 25 11.62 -17.27 -1.77
N LEU A 26 10.51 -17.61 -2.44
CA LEU A 26 9.14 -17.46 -1.96
C LEU A 26 8.45 -18.80 -1.66
N LYS A 27 9.21 -19.90 -1.64
CA LYS A 27 8.65 -21.26 -1.56
C LYS A 27 7.75 -21.49 -0.33
N ASN A 28 8.00 -20.77 0.75
CA ASN A 28 7.29 -20.90 2.04
C ASN A 28 6.43 -19.68 2.37
N ILE A 29 6.13 -18.82 1.40
CA ILE A 29 5.22 -17.70 1.63
C ILE A 29 3.80 -18.24 1.77
N ASP A 30 3.13 -17.81 2.82
CA ASP A 30 1.69 -17.92 2.96
C ASP A 30 1.07 -16.75 2.19
N TRP A 31 0.33 -17.05 1.12
CA TRP A 31 -0.30 -16.01 0.29
C TRP A 31 -1.66 -15.55 0.85
N ASP A 32 -2.23 -16.31 1.79
CA ASP A 32 -3.44 -15.89 2.50
C ASP A 32 -3.10 -14.84 3.58
N TYR A 33 -1.87 -14.88 4.09
CA TYR A 33 -1.29 -13.93 5.05
C TYR A 33 0.15 -13.56 4.66
N VAL A 34 0.33 -12.46 3.94
CA VAL A 34 1.66 -12.03 3.49
C VAL A 34 2.24 -11.08 4.53
N GLU A 35 2.95 -11.65 5.51
CA GLU A 35 3.66 -10.86 6.53
C GLU A 35 4.69 -9.94 5.87
N GLY A 36 4.56 -8.63 6.09
CA GLY A 36 5.40 -7.64 5.44
C GLY A 36 5.35 -6.27 6.08
N LYS A 37 5.84 -5.27 5.35
CA LYS A 37 5.88 -3.86 5.76
C LYS A 37 5.54 -2.97 4.58
N ILE A 38 4.73 -1.95 4.82
CA ILE A 38 4.50 -0.86 3.88
C ILE A 38 5.36 0.34 4.32
N VAL A 39 6.44 0.58 3.59
CA VAL A 39 7.42 1.63 3.91
C VAL A 39 7.18 2.85 3.03
N ILE A 40 7.07 4.02 3.67
CA ILE A 40 6.76 5.29 3.02
C ILE A 40 8.01 6.18 3.06
N PHE A 41 8.45 6.60 1.88
CA PHE A 41 9.55 7.55 1.71
C PHE A 41 9.03 8.89 1.22
N TYR A 42 9.65 9.97 1.69
CA TYR A 42 9.42 11.32 1.19
C TYR A 42 10.75 12.03 0.98
N TYR A 43 11.03 12.36 -0.29
CA TYR A 43 12.36 12.83 -0.73
C TYR A 43 13.48 11.90 -0.27
N GLU A 44 13.33 10.60 -0.57
CA GLU A 44 14.27 9.50 -0.21
C GLU A 44 14.50 9.28 1.29
N LYS A 45 13.88 10.07 2.17
CA LYS A 45 13.89 9.84 3.60
C LYS A 45 12.68 9.00 4.00
N GLU A 46 12.91 7.92 4.73
CA GLU A 46 11.81 7.17 5.35
C GLU A 46 11.05 8.07 6.33
N ILE A 47 9.72 8.09 6.21
CA ILE A 47 8.83 8.80 7.12
C ILE A 47 7.89 7.85 7.88
N PHE A 48 7.77 6.59 7.47
CA PHE A 48 6.97 5.57 8.14
C PHE A 48 7.30 4.15 7.62
N GLY A 49 7.07 3.13 8.45
CA GLY A 49 6.83 1.75 8.01
C GLY A 49 7.87 0.70 8.40
N SER A 50 9.16 1.05 8.58
CA SER A 50 10.20 0.02 8.84
C SER A 50 10.01 -0.73 10.16
N ASN A 51 9.27 -0.16 11.11
CA ASN A 51 8.97 -0.77 12.41
C ASN A 51 7.51 -1.26 12.53
N VAL A 52 6.75 -1.29 11.43
CA VAL A 52 5.35 -1.72 11.43
C VAL A 52 5.20 -2.93 10.51
N VAL A 53 5.00 -4.09 11.12
CA VAL A 53 4.75 -5.37 10.43
C VAL A 53 3.26 -5.58 10.28
N ASP A 54 2.81 -5.93 9.09
CA ASP A 54 1.40 -6.07 8.78
C ASP A 54 1.15 -7.10 7.68
N ASP A 55 -0.12 -7.35 7.40
CA ASP A 55 -0.57 -8.22 6.32
C ASP A 55 -0.72 -7.43 5.02
N ILE A 56 0.28 -7.51 4.15
CA ILE A 56 0.40 -6.52 3.07
C ILE A 56 -0.49 -6.83 1.86
N ASN A 57 -0.81 -8.10 1.59
CA ASN A 57 -1.76 -8.49 0.53
C ASN A 57 -3.15 -7.90 0.84
N TRP A 58 -3.59 -7.98 2.09
CA TRP A 58 -4.86 -7.43 2.57
C TRP A 58 -4.84 -5.91 2.60
N PHE A 59 -3.75 -5.27 3.08
CA PHE A 59 -3.62 -3.81 3.04
C PHE A 59 -3.79 -3.28 1.62
N TRP A 60 -3.06 -3.84 0.64
CA TRP A 60 -3.19 -3.43 -0.75
C TRP A 60 -4.56 -3.79 -1.33
N GLY A 61 -5.14 -4.93 -0.92
CA GLY A 61 -6.52 -5.31 -1.26
C GLY A 61 -7.53 -4.23 -0.87
N PHE A 62 -7.45 -3.70 0.35
CA PHE A 62 -8.30 -2.60 0.77
C PHE A 62 -8.15 -1.35 -0.11
N ILE A 63 -6.90 -1.00 -0.48
CA ILE A 63 -6.63 0.09 -1.42
C ILE A 63 -7.26 -0.18 -2.80
N ALA A 64 -7.23 -1.41 -3.30
CA ALA A 64 -7.81 -1.71 -4.61
C ALA A 64 -9.35 -1.67 -4.59
N ASP A 65 -9.97 -2.25 -3.55
CA ASP A 65 -11.41 -2.51 -3.54
C ASP A 65 -12.24 -1.38 -2.92
N GLY A 66 -11.65 -0.55 -2.05
CA GLY A 66 -12.38 0.45 -1.27
C GLY A 66 -12.15 1.90 -1.68
N PHE A 67 -11.16 2.21 -2.53
CA PHE A 67 -10.70 3.59 -2.70
C PHE A 67 -11.66 4.50 -3.45
N GLU A 68 -12.69 3.94 -4.11
CA GLU A 68 -13.76 4.72 -4.74
C GLU A 68 -14.42 5.71 -3.74
N ASP A 69 -14.54 5.32 -2.47
CA ASP A 69 -15.11 6.15 -1.41
C ASP A 69 -14.31 7.45 -1.16
N PHE A 70 -13.01 7.43 -1.43
CA PHE A 70 -12.18 8.64 -1.38
C PHE A 70 -12.65 9.69 -2.39
N PHE A 71 -12.98 9.28 -3.61
CA PHE A 71 -13.42 10.20 -4.66
C PHE A 71 -14.81 10.76 -4.38
N LYS A 72 -15.69 9.97 -3.75
CA LYS A 72 -17.04 10.38 -3.35
C LYS A 72 -17.02 11.35 -2.17
N ASN A 73 -16.28 11.02 -1.11
CA ASN A 73 -16.41 11.67 0.20
C ASN A 73 -15.20 12.53 0.59
N GLY A 74 -14.10 12.46 -0.18
CA GLY A 74 -12.83 13.10 0.14
C GLY A 74 -12.13 12.50 1.36
N ASN A 75 -12.61 11.39 1.91
CA ASN A 75 -12.00 10.72 3.04
C ASN A 75 -11.91 9.22 2.75
N TYR A 76 -10.83 8.60 3.18
CA TYR A 76 -10.63 7.16 3.11
C TYR A 76 -9.89 6.70 4.35
N ASP A 77 -10.42 5.70 5.03
CA ASP A 77 -9.96 5.31 6.36
C ASP A 77 -10.07 3.81 6.55
N ILE A 78 -8.92 3.15 6.63
CA ILE A 78 -8.81 1.71 6.78
C ILE A 78 -7.87 1.35 7.93
N GLY A 79 -8.00 0.14 8.46
CA GLY A 79 -7.03 -0.42 9.40
C GLY A 79 -5.87 -1.11 8.68
N PHE A 80 -4.71 -1.12 9.32
CA PHE A 80 -3.67 -2.11 9.07
C PHE A 80 -4.24 -3.48 9.51
N PRO A 81 -4.37 -4.51 8.65
CA PRO A 81 -5.10 -5.74 8.97
C PRO A 81 -4.66 -6.45 10.28
N SER A 82 -3.36 -6.44 10.58
CA SER A 82 -2.77 -7.14 11.74
C SER A 82 -2.56 -6.25 12.95
N GLN A 83 -2.84 -4.93 12.86
CA GLN A 83 -2.50 -3.98 13.91
C GLN A 83 -3.62 -2.99 14.21
N PRO A 84 -3.74 -2.50 15.46
CA PRO A 84 -4.67 -1.43 15.82
C PRO A 84 -4.14 -0.05 15.36
N ILE A 85 -3.74 0.05 14.10
CA ILE A 85 -3.25 1.26 13.44
C ILE A 85 -4.22 1.58 12.29
N ARG A 86 -4.58 2.85 12.16
CA ARG A 86 -5.40 3.34 11.05
C ARG A 86 -4.55 4.08 10.03
N PHE A 87 -4.87 3.88 8.76
CA PHE A 87 -4.37 4.62 7.62
C PHE A 87 -5.51 5.50 7.11
N THR A 88 -5.41 6.80 7.38
CA THR A 88 -6.46 7.77 7.07
C THR A 88 -5.95 8.82 6.07
N ILE A 89 -6.66 8.95 4.96
CA ILE A 89 -6.44 9.94 3.91
C ILE A 89 -7.60 10.93 3.92
N MET A 90 -7.30 12.22 4.01
CA MET A 90 -8.31 13.28 3.99
C MET A 90 -7.96 14.32 2.94
N LYS A 91 -8.86 14.56 2.00
CA LYS A 91 -8.80 15.64 1.03
C LYS A 91 -8.88 16.98 1.78
N ARG A 92 -7.97 17.88 1.44
CA ARG A 92 -7.93 19.26 1.95
C ARG A 92 -8.21 20.23 0.79
N LYS A 93 -8.30 21.52 1.10
CA LYS A 93 -8.44 22.57 0.08
C LYS A 93 -7.18 22.62 -0.80
N MET A 94 -7.29 23.14 -2.02
CA MET A 94 -6.15 23.46 -2.90
C MET A 94 -5.25 22.27 -3.29
N ASN A 95 -5.83 21.15 -3.78
CA ASN A 95 -5.08 19.98 -4.27
C ASN A 95 -4.11 19.38 -3.23
N LEU A 96 -4.50 19.42 -1.96
CA LEU A 96 -3.75 18.82 -0.87
C LEU A 96 -4.50 17.63 -0.29
N ILE A 97 -3.74 16.67 0.19
CA ILE A 97 -4.23 15.53 0.96
C ILE A 97 -3.42 15.44 2.24
N ASN A 98 -4.09 15.19 3.35
CA ASN A 98 -3.46 14.87 4.62
C ASN A 98 -3.49 13.35 4.81
N LEU A 99 -2.32 12.75 4.98
CA LEU A 99 -2.18 11.36 5.43
C LEU A 99 -1.93 11.39 6.93
N LYS A 100 -2.76 10.68 7.68
CA LYS A 100 -2.59 10.39 9.09
C LYS A 100 -2.48 8.88 9.29
N ILE A 101 -1.43 8.45 9.98
CA ILE A 101 -1.26 7.07 10.44
C ILE A 101 -1.15 7.09 11.96
N SER A 102 -2.09 6.43 12.64
CA SER A 102 -2.18 6.49 14.11
C SER A 102 -2.84 5.26 14.71
N SER A 103 -2.43 4.89 15.91
CA SER A 103 -3.22 4.07 16.82
C SER A 103 -4.04 4.97 17.76
N GLU A 104 -4.77 4.38 18.71
CA GLU A 104 -5.46 5.12 19.77
C GLU A 104 -4.52 5.99 20.62
N LYS A 105 -3.26 5.56 20.77
CA LYS A 105 -2.30 6.17 21.71
C LYS A 105 -1.19 6.96 21.02
N VAL A 106 -0.88 6.65 19.76
CA VAL A 106 0.31 7.15 19.07
C VAL A 106 -0.07 7.65 17.68
N VAL A 107 0.40 8.85 17.34
CA VAL A 107 0.39 9.35 15.95
C VAL A 107 1.76 9.07 15.34
N TYR A 108 1.82 8.11 14.43
CA TYR A 108 3.06 7.72 13.75
C TYR A 108 3.41 8.68 12.62
N LEU A 109 2.40 9.13 11.88
CA LEU A 109 2.56 10.09 10.78
C LEU A 109 1.34 11.00 10.73
N ASN A 110 1.55 12.30 10.52
CA ASN A 110 0.50 13.24 10.18
C ASN A 110 1.10 14.32 9.29
N LYS A 111 0.89 14.23 7.97
CA LYS A 111 1.58 15.08 7.00
C LYS A 111 0.70 15.38 5.79
N GLU A 112 0.89 16.56 5.22
CA GLU A 112 0.23 16.98 3.98
C GLU A 112 1.12 16.75 2.75
N PHE A 113 0.46 16.43 1.65
CA PHE A 113 1.08 16.16 0.35
C PHE A 113 0.26 16.79 -0.77
N ASN A 114 0.90 17.06 -1.90
CA ASN A 114 0.18 17.31 -3.15
C ASN A 114 -0.66 16.07 -3.49
N SER A 115 -1.93 16.30 -3.84
CA SER A 115 -2.90 15.23 -4.03
C SER A 115 -2.53 14.29 -5.18
N MET A 116 -2.10 14.83 -6.32
CA MET A 116 -1.75 14.02 -7.49
C MET A 116 -0.49 13.20 -7.22
N ASP A 117 0.56 13.82 -6.67
CA ASP A 117 1.80 13.12 -6.36
C ASP A 117 1.56 11.98 -5.35
N PHE A 118 0.74 12.23 -4.33
CA PHE A 118 0.39 11.24 -3.33
C PHE A 118 -0.38 10.06 -3.92
N LEU A 119 -1.49 10.33 -4.61
CA LEU A 119 -2.37 9.30 -5.13
C LEU A 119 -1.67 8.44 -6.18
N ARG A 120 -0.93 9.06 -7.12
CA ARG A 120 -0.13 8.32 -8.11
C ARG A 120 0.89 7.40 -7.45
N SER A 121 1.55 7.86 -6.39
CA SER A 121 2.55 7.05 -5.69
C SER A 121 1.93 5.90 -4.90
N LEU A 122 0.77 6.13 -4.26
CA LEU A 122 0.01 5.10 -3.56
C LEU A 122 -0.45 4.00 -4.53
N PHE A 123 -1.07 4.42 -5.64
CA PHE A 123 -1.56 3.53 -6.69
C PHE A 123 -0.42 2.78 -7.39
N SER A 124 0.71 3.44 -7.64
CA SER A 124 1.90 2.78 -8.17
C SER A 124 2.44 1.73 -7.20
N GLY A 125 2.42 1.98 -5.89
CA GLY A 125 2.82 0.99 -4.87
C GLY A 125 1.91 -0.24 -4.88
N ALA A 126 0.59 -0.03 -4.95
CA ALA A 126 -0.40 -1.10 -5.02
C ALA A 126 -0.25 -1.94 -6.31
N ILE A 127 -0.15 -1.29 -7.48
CA ILE A 127 0.07 -1.97 -8.77
C ILE A 127 1.37 -2.77 -8.73
N ASN A 128 2.45 -2.21 -8.16
CA ASN A 128 3.72 -2.92 -8.05
C ASN A 128 3.57 -4.20 -7.23
N TYR A 129 2.89 -4.11 -6.10
CA TYR A 129 2.61 -5.27 -5.26
C TYR A 129 1.79 -6.35 -6.00
N PHE A 130 0.69 -5.99 -6.67
CA PHE A 130 -0.12 -6.97 -7.39
C PHE A 130 0.58 -7.58 -8.61
N ASN A 131 1.45 -6.81 -9.27
CA ASN A 131 2.32 -7.34 -10.32
C ASN A 131 3.36 -8.32 -9.75
N PHE A 132 3.89 -8.06 -8.56
CA PHE A 132 4.74 -9.01 -7.86
C PHE A 132 3.95 -10.28 -7.51
N GLU A 133 2.83 -10.15 -6.80
CA GLU A 133 2.05 -11.30 -6.34
C GLU A 133 1.60 -12.19 -7.51
N LYS A 134 1.04 -11.63 -8.60
CA LYS A 134 0.59 -12.44 -9.74
C LYS A 134 1.71 -13.25 -10.41
N ASN A 135 2.97 -12.82 -10.30
CA ASN A 135 4.10 -13.54 -10.89
C ASN A 135 4.45 -14.79 -10.09
N PHE A 136 4.06 -14.86 -8.82
CA PHE A 136 4.47 -15.91 -7.89
C PHE A 136 3.30 -16.70 -7.29
N ASN A 137 2.14 -16.07 -7.10
CA ASN A 137 0.87 -16.66 -6.71
C ASN A 137 0.00 -16.90 -7.95
N LYS A 138 0.15 -18.09 -8.57
CA LYS A 138 -0.49 -18.40 -9.86
C LYS A 138 -2.01 -18.56 -9.76
N ASP A 139 -2.52 -18.93 -8.59
CA ASP A 139 -3.94 -19.19 -8.39
C ASP A 139 -4.74 -17.88 -8.33
N GLU A 140 -4.10 -16.77 -7.94
CA GLU A 140 -4.72 -15.45 -7.80
C GLU A 140 -4.49 -14.51 -9.01
N ILE A 141 -3.94 -15.01 -10.14
CA ILE A 141 -3.63 -14.15 -11.30
C ILE A 141 -4.84 -13.34 -11.77
N PHE A 142 -6.03 -13.97 -11.83
CA PHE A 142 -7.24 -13.28 -12.27
C PHE A 142 -7.61 -12.14 -11.32
N GLU A 143 -7.53 -12.39 -10.02
CA GLU A 143 -7.87 -11.44 -8.98
C GLU A 143 -6.88 -10.28 -8.93
N MET A 144 -5.57 -10.56 -9.03
CA MET A 144 -4.54 -9.52 -9.12
C MET A 144 -4.74 -8.62 -10.34
N ASN A 145 -5.09 -9.20 -11.50
CA ASN A 145 -5.39 -8.41 -12.70
C ASN A 145 -6.67 -7.57 -12.53
N ARG A 146 -7.69 -8.07 -11.82
CA ARG A 146 -8.89 -7.29 -11.47
C ARG A 146 -8.53 -6.08 -10.61
N LYS A 147 -7.74 -6.29 -9.54
CA LYS A 147 -7.29 -5.22 -8.63
C LYS A 147 -6.44 -4.17 -9.34
N ILE A 148 -5.52 -4.59 -10.22
CA ILE A 148 -4.73 -3.66 -11.05
C ILE A 148 -5.65 -2.78 -11.91
N LYS A 149 -6.62 -3.37 -12.63
CA LYS A 149 -7.57 -2.62 -13.47
C LYS A 149 -8.41 -1.62 -12.67
N LEU A 150 -8.81 -1.97 -11.45
CA LEU A 150 -9.51 -1.04 -10.57
C LEU A 150 -8.65 0.18 -10.23
N ILE A 151 -7.39 -0.04 -9.84
CA ILE A 151 -6.47 1.06 -9.53
C ILE A 151 -6.16 1.90 -10.76
N GLU A 152 -6.02 1.30 -11.93
CA GLU A 152 -5.88 2.03 -13.20
C GLU A 152 -7.10 2.92 -13.46
N SER A 153 -8.32 2.42 -13.22
CA SER A 153 -9.53 3.24 -13.35
C SER A 153 -9.55 4.43 -12.40
N TYR A 154 -8.97 4.30 -11.19
CA TYR A 154 -8.82 5.41 -10.25
C TYR A 154 -7.78 6.43 -10.72
N ASN A 155 -6.71 5.99 -11.40
CA ASN A 155 -5.74 6.90 -12.02
C ASN A 155 -6.39 7.75 -13.13
N ASP A 156 -7.28 7.15 -13.91
CA ASP A 156 -8.01 7.86 -14.96
C ASP A 156 -8.93 8.95 -14.38
N MET A 157 -9.47 8.76 -13.17
CA MET A 157 -10.26 9.76 -12.44
C MET A 157 -9.45 10.93 -11.89
N LEU A 158 -8.10 10.88 -11.94
CA LEU A 158 -7.24 11.99 -11.51
C LEU A 158 -7.12 13.10 -12.56
N PHE A 159 -7.64 12.89 -13.78
CA PHE A 159 -7.62 13.80 -14.92
C PHE A 159 -9.02 14.22 -15.35
#